data_AF-A0A0L8IQ39-F1
#
_entry.id   AF-A0A0L8IQ39-F1
#
_cell.length_a   1.000
_cell.length_b   1.000
_cell.length_c   1.000
_cell.angle_alpha   90.00
_cell.angle_beta   90.00
_cell.angle_gamma   90.00
#
_symmetry.space_group_name_H-M   'P 1'
#
loop_
_entity.id
_entity.type
_entity.pdbx_description
1 polymer ?
#
loop_
_entity_poly.entity_id
_entity_poly.type
_entity_poly.pdbx_seq_one_letter_code
_entity_poly.pdbx_strand_id
1 'polypeptide(L)' 'MVRRRADVAGIATLIGNHTFRATGITAYLKSGGTLESAAAMANHASTRTTQLYDRRSDEIGLSEVERIKV' A
#
# COMPACT_ATOMS: atom_id res chain seq x y z
N MET A 1 3.85 -16.98 12.41
CA MET A 1 4.50 -15.91 13.21
C MET A 1 3.65 -14.64 13.24
N VAL A 2 3.31 -14.01 12.11
CA VAL A 2 2.48 -12.77 12.08
C VAL A 2 1.06 -12.97 12.63
N ARG A 3 0.32 -13.98 12.17
CA ARG A 3 -1.06 -14.24 12.64
C ARG A 3 -1.19 -14.39 14.17
N ARG A 4 -0.23 -15.07 14.82
CA ARG A 4 -0.22 -15.22 16.28
C ARG A 4 -0.03 -13.88 16.99
N ARG A 5 0.79 -12.98 16.44
CA ARG A 5 0.98 -11.63 16.99
C ARG A 5 -0.22 -10.73 16.74
N ALA A 6 -0.88 -10.89 15.59
CA ALA A 6 -2.13 -10.19 15.27
C ALA A 6 -3.22 -10.53 16.30
N ASP A 7 -3.34 -11.81 16.65
CA ASP A 7 -4.29 -12.30 17.66
C ASP A 7 -4.02 -11.69 19.05
N VAL A 8 -2.75 -11.73 19.50
CA VAL A 8 -2.34 -11.06 20.76
C VAL A 8 -2.60 -9.55 20.74
N ALA A 9 -2.49 -8.91 19.58
CA ALA A 9 -2.77 -7.49 19.40
C ALA A 9 -4.27 -7.16 19.21
N GLY A 10 -5.15 -8.16 19.27
CA GLY A 10 -6.61 -7.97 19.09
C GLY A 10 -7.02 -7.62 17.65
N ILE A 11 -6.18 -7.89 16.65
CA ILE A 11 -6.49 -7.63 15.24
C ILE A 11 -7.29 -8.80 14.69
N ALA A 12 -8.61 -8.63 14.59
CA ALA A 12 -9.52 -9.63 14.03
C ALA A 12 -9.31 -9.86 12.52
N THR A 13 -8.86 -8.83 11.80
CA THR A 13 -8.57 -8.93 10.36
C THR A 13 -7.42 -9.90 10.10
N LEU A 14 -7.60 -10.80 9.14
CA LEU A 14 -6.55 -11.75 8.75
C LEU A 14 -5.36 -11.03 8.08
N ILE A 15 -4.31 -10.81 8.86
CA ILE A 15 -3.06 -10.23 8.37
C ILE A 15 -1.93 -11.26 8.30
N GLY A 16 -1.00 -11.03 7.38
CA GLY A 16 0.17 -11.89 7.18
C GLY A 16 1.30 -11.17 6.48
N ASN A 17 2.33 -11.93 6.10
CA ASN A 17 3.51 -11.40 5.44
C ASN A 17 3.16 -10.64 4.14
N HIS A 18 2.20 -11.14 3.36
CA HIS A 18 1.73 -10.46 2.15
C HIS A 18 1.04 -9.13 2.46
N THR A 19 0.23 -9.06 3.52
CA THR A 19 -0.38 -7.80 3.97
C THR A 19 0.70 -6.80 4.34
N PHE A 20 1.71 -7.21 5.12
CA PHE A 20 2.81 -6.31 5.51
C PHE A 20 3.62 -5.82 4.32
N ARG A 21 3.90 -6.69 3.34
CA ARG A 21 4.55 -6.28 2.08
C ARG A 21 3.71 -5.25 1.34
N ALA A 22 2.41 -5.48 1.19
CA ALA A 22 1.49 -4.54 0.56
C ALA A 22 1.46 -3.19 1.30
N THR A 23 1.35 -3.21 2.63
CA THR A 23 1.36 -2.00 3.48
C THR A 23 2.67 -1.24 3.34
N GLY A 24 3.82 -1.92 3.35
CA GLY A 24 5.13 -1.28 3.20
C GLY A 24 5.31 -0.62 1.83
N ILE A 25 4.94 -1.31 0.74
CA ILE A 25 4.98 -0.74 -0.62
C ILE A 25 4.05 0.49 -0.70
N THR A 26 2.82 0.37 -0.21
CA THR A 26 1.84 1.46 -0.22
C THR A 26 2.35 2.69 0.54
N ALA A 27 2.87 2.48 1.76
CA ALA A 27 3.40 3.55 2.58
C ALA A 27 4.60 4.25 1.92
N TYR A 28 5.52 3.48 1.34
CA TYR A 28 6.67 4.03 0.61
C TYR A 28 6.23 4.91 -0.56
N LEU A 29 5.26 4.46 -1.36
CA LEU A 29 4.74 5.24 -2.50
C LEU A 29 4.00 6.50 -2.04
N LYS A 30 3.18 6.42 -0.99
CA LYS A 30 2.50 7.59 -0.41
C LYS A 30 3.48 8.63 0.13
N SER A 31 4.65 8.21 0.62
CA SER A 31 5.73 9.09 1.06
C SER A 31 6.60 9.65 -0.09
N GLY A 32 6.15 9.56 -1.35
CA GLY A 32 6.87 10.09 -2.51
C GLY A 32 7.91 9.15 -3.12
N GLY A 33 7.96 7.89 -2.69
CA GLY A 33 8.81 6.87 -3.29
C GLY A 33 8.39 6.53 -4.73
N THR A 34 9.34 5.99 -5.52
CA THR A 34 9.11 5.62 -6.93
C THR A 34 8.65 4.17 -7.08
N LEU A 35 7.95 3.86 -8.17
CA LEU A 35 7.49 2.49 -8.47
C LEU A 35 8.67 1.54 -8.72
N GLU A 36 9.75 2.04 -9.31
CA GLU A 36 10.97 1.30 -9.63
C GLU A 36 11.69 0.87 -8.35
N SER A 37 11.90 1.79 -7.41
CA SER A 37 12.51 1.48 -6.12
C SER A 37 11.63 0.55 -5.29
N ALA A 38 10.31 0.76 -5.29
CA ALA A 38 9.36 -0.13 -4.64
C ALA A 38 9.39 -1.55 -5.24
N ALA A 39 9.47 -1.67 -6.57
CA ALA A 39 9.61 -2.94 -7.26
C ALA A 39 10.93 -3.64 -6.91
N ALA A 40 12.05 -2.91 -6.88
CA ALA A 40 13.36 -3.45 -6.51
C ALA A 40 13.38 -3.95 -5.06
N MET A 41 12.87 -3.15 -4.10
CA MET A 41 12.74 -3.56 -2.70
C MET A 41 11.87 -4.83 -2.54
N ALA A 42 10.82 -4.94 -3.34
CA ALA A 42 9.94 -6.09 -3.34
C ALA A 42 10.50 -7.29 -4.14
N ASN A 43 11.61 -7.14 -4.87
CA ASN A 43 12.10 -8.13 -5.82
C ASN A 43 11.04 -8.52 -6.87
N HIS A 44 10.38 -7.52 -7.45
CA HIS A 44 9.45 -7.68 -8.56
C HIS A 44 10.18 -7.56 -9.90
N ALA A 45 9.96 -8.52 -10.80
CA ALA A 45 10.52 -8.48 -12.16
C ALA A 45 9.93 -7.35 -13.04
N SER A 46 8.78 -6.79 -12.65
CA SER A 46 8.12 -5.70 -13.36
C SER A 46 7.40 -4.78 -12.39
N THR A 47 7.50 -3.47 -12.64
CA THR A 47 6.76 -2.43 -11.91
C THR A 47 5.25 -2.61 -12.01
N ARG A 48 4.73 -3.32 -13.03
CA ARG A 48 3.30 -3.65 -13.19
C ARG A 48 2.73 -4.39 -11.98
N THR A 49 3.53 -5.25 -11.35
CA THR A 49 3.09 -5.96 -10.13
C THR A 49 3.07 -5.06 -8.90
N THR A 50 3.90 -4.01 -8.89
CA THR A 50 3.93 -2.98 -7.83
C THR A 50 2.79 -1.98 -7.99
N GLN A 51 2.38 -1.66 -9.22
CA GLN A 51 1.32 -0.70 -9.52
C GLN A 51 -0.01 -1.02 -8.83
N LEU A 52 -0.32 -2.30 -8.59
CA LEU A 52 -1.51 -2.72 -7.85
C LEU A 52 -1.55 -2.20 -6.41
N TYR A 53 -0.40 -1.83 -5.84
CA TYR A 53 -0.27 -1.26 -4.50
C TYR A 53 -0.17 0.26 -4.50
N ASP A 54 -0.16 0.92 -5.67
CA ASP A 54 -0.17 2.37 -5.74
C ASP A 54 -1.58 2.88 -5.45
N ARG A 55 -1.80 3.30 -4.19
CA ARG A 55 -3.08 3.80 -3.68
C ARG A 55 -3.09 5.32 -3.53
N ARG A 56 -2.17 6.05 -4.19
CA ARG A 56 -2.13 7.52 -4.12
C ARG A 56 -3.39 8.17 -4.69
N SER A 57 -3.96 7.56 -5.73
CA SER A 57 -5.22 8.01 -6.34
C SER A 57 -6.43 7.92 -5.40
N ASP A 58 -6.42 7.02 -4.42
CA ASP A 58 -7.50 6.94 -3.42
C ASP A 58 -7.59 8.21 -2.56
N GLU A 59 -6.45 8.89 -2.31
CA GLU A 59 -6.41 10.12 -1.52
C GLU A 59 -6.84 11.35 -2.33
N ILE A 60 -6.71 11.30 -3.66
CA ILE A 60 -7.04 12.40 -4.56
C ILE A 60 -8.56 12.66 -4.60
N GLY A 61 -9.38 11.64 -4.29
CA GLY A 61 -10.84 11.69 -4.40
C GLY A 61 -11.54 12.80 -3.61
N LEU A 62 -11.00 13.26 -2.47
CA LEU A 62 -11.66 14.34 -1.71
C LEU A 62 -11.42 15.71 -2.37
N SER A 63 -10.18 16.00 -2.73
CA SER A 63 -9.78 17.30 -3.31
C SER A 63 -10.23 17.50 -4.76
N GLU A 64 -10.34 16.43 -5.55
CA GLU A 64 -10.89 16.51 -6.91
C GLU A 64 -12.40 16.76 -6.91
N VAL A 65 -13.14 16.12 -5.99
CA VAL A 65 -14.58 16.36 -5.82
C VAL A 65 -14.87 17.79 -5.37
N GLU A 66 -14.04 18.36 -4.48
CA GLU A 66 -14.20 19.75 -4.02
C GLU A 66 -13.96 20.81 -5.11
N ARG A 67 -13.28 20.47 -6.23
CA ARG A 67 -13.14 21.37 -7.40
C ARG A 67 -14.39 21.40 -8.29
N ILE A 68 -15.29 20.42 -8.17
CA ILE A 68 -16.57 20.35 -8.93
C ILE A 68 -17.70 21.08 -8.15
N LYS A 69 -17.37 22.07 -7.32
CA LYS A 69 -18.39 22.97 -6.78
C LYS A 69 -18.68 24.07 -7.81
N VAL A 70 -19.81 23.89 -8.51
CA VAL A 70 -20.51 24.90 -9.32
C VAL A 70 -21.05 26.00 -8.41
#